data_AF-A0A832DV59-F1
#
_entry.id   AF-A0A832DV59-F1
#
_cell.length_a   1.000
_cell.length_b   1.000
_cell.length_c   1.000
_cell.angle_alpha   90.00
_cell.angle_beta   90.00
_cell.angle_gamma   90.00
#
_symmetry.space_group_name_H-M   'P 1'
#
loop_
_entity.id
_entity.type
_entity.pdbx_description
1 polymer ?
#
loop_
_entity_poly.entity_id
_entity_poly.type
_entity_poly.pdbx_seq_one_letter_code
_entity_poly.pdbx_strand_id
1 'polypeptide(L)'
;MTKIVSLKSALAAFGAVAALCAASAVQAQAVPSTPQVKFDPVAEAPSVPAGLQTACINAPTDGAPASKTCPVIYYGGYKTWIFSYADNRSSFALVTFDATGRIVRNVEAGGARYIFDVFSDDRGQKLTLVGQSKRSVVINWADLPH
;
A
#
# COMPACT_ATOMS: atom_id res chain seq x y z
N MET A 1 -75.77 -20.31 39.32
CA MET A 1 -74.65 -19.35 39.25
C MET A 1 -73.73 -19.77 38.11
N THR A 2 -73.50 -18.78 37.24
CA THR A 2 -72.73 -18.68 35.99
C THR A 2 -71.27 -19.20 36.13
N LYS A 3 -70.49 -19.70 35.14
CA LYS A 3 -70.34 -19.45 33.69
C LYS A 3 -69.70 -20.64 32.97
N ILE A 4 -69.99 -20.77 31.68
CA ILE A 4 -69.28 -21.55 30.66
C ILE A 4 -68.87 -20.61 29.51
N VAL A 5 -67.55 -20.57 29.26
CA VAL A 5 -66.80 -20.72 27.98
C VAL A 5 -66.78 -19.65 26.86
N SER A 6 -65.52 -19.43 26.43
CA SER A 6 -64.87 -19.09 25.14
C SER A 6 -64.94 -17.74 24.44
N LEU A 7 -63.70 -17.23 24.23
CA LEU A 7 -63.03 -16.67 23.04
C LEU A 7 -63.86 -16.12 21.87
N LYS A 8 -63.38 -14.98 21.36
CA LYS A 8 -63.17 -14.73 19.91
C LYS A 8 -62.24 -13.54 19.67
N SER A 9 -61.27 -13.73 18.79
CA SER A 9 -60.41 -12.71 18.17
C SER A 9 -61.16 -11.96 17.06
N ALA A 10 -60.77 -10.71 16.76
CA ALA A 10 -60.99 -10.07 15.45
C ALA A 10 -60.03 -8.88 15.21
N LEU A 11 -59.55 -8.79 13.96
CA LEU A 11 -58.66 -7.80 13.34
C LEU A 11 -59.24 -6.37 13.25
N ALA A 12 -58.34 -5.38 13.11
CA ALA A 12 -58.52 -4.25 12.17
C ALA A 12 -57.15 -3.68 11.73
N ALA A 13 -57.09 -3.24 10.47
CA ALA A 13 -55.89 -2.92 9.69
C ALA A 13 -55.57 -1.41 9.58
N PHE A 14 -54.40 -1.09 8.99
CA PHE A 14 -54.09 -0.04 7.99
C PHE A 14 -52.81 0.78 8.26
N GLY A 15 -51.90 0.76 7.28
CA GLY A 15 -51.23 1.96 6.77
C GLY A 15 -49.79 2.24 7.23
N ALA A 16 -48.80 1.88 6.41
CA ALA A 16 -47.82 2.80 5.80
C ALA A 16 -46.66 2.00 5.18
N VAL A 17 -46.52 2.14 3.87
CA VAL A 17 -45.37 1.68 3.09
C VAL A 17 -44.18 2.57 3.46
N ALA A 18 -43.13 2.00 4.03
CA ALA A 18 -41.81 2.61 4.04
C ALA A 18 -40.85 1.60 3.38
N ALA A 19 -40.61 1.80 2.08
CA ALA A 19 -39.54 1.12 1.38
C ALA A 19 -38.21 1.53 2.05
N LEU A 20 -37.62 0.60 2.80
CA LEU A 20 -36.27 0.74 3.32
C LEU A 20 -35.30 0.66 2.14
N CYS A 21 -35.02 1.81 1.53
CA CYS A 21 -33.79 2.02 0.78
C CYS A 21 -32.64 1.86 1.77
N ALA A 22 -32.13 0.63 1.91
CA ALA A 22 -30.85 0.37 2.53
C ALA A 22 -29.78 0.98 1.61
N ALA A 23 -29.52 2.28 1.77
CA ALA A 23 -28.31 2.90 1.26
C ALA A 23 -27.14 2.19 1.95
N SER A 24 -26.46 1.32 1.21
CA SER A 24 -25.18 0.77 1.64
C SER A 24 -24.24 1.95 1.78
N ALA A 25 -24.06 2.44 3.00
CA ALA A 25 -22.95 3.32 3.31
C ALA A 25 -21.69 2.47 3.07
N VAL A 26 -21.12 2.59 1.88
CA VAL A 26 -19.78 2.10 1.59
C VAL A 26 -18.88 2.83 2.56
N GLN A 27 -18.50 2.15 3.65
CA GLN A 27 -17.55 2.68 4.61
C GLN A 27 -16.26 2.89 3.84
N ALA A 28 -15.94 4.15 3.52
CA ALA A 28 -14.63 4.53 3.03
C ALA A 28 -13.62 4.08 4.08
N GLN A 29 -12.94 2.97 3.82
CA GLN A 29 -11.93 2.46 4.73
C GLN A 29 -10.87 3.54 4.88
N ALA A 30 -10.61 3.97 6.12
CA ALA A 30 -9.60 4.98 6.40
C ALA A 30 -8.27 4.50 5.79
N VAL A 31 -7.77 5.25 4.81
CA VAL A 31 -6.50 4.94 4.18
C VAL A 31 -5.42 5.02 5.26
N PRO A 32 -4.56 3.99 5.44
CA PRO A 32 -3.53 4.01 6.47
C PRO A 32 -2.69 5.28 6.37
N SER A 33 -2.63 6.06 7.45
CA SER A 33 -1.82 7.29 7.55
C SER A 33 -0.32 6.99 7.74
N THR A 34 0.05 5.71 7.74
CA THR A 34 1.42 5.20 7.87
C THR A 34 1.80 4.44 6.60
N PRO A 35 2.99 4.66 6.02
CA PRO A 35 3.51 3.84 4.95
C PRO A 35 3.57 2.36 5.35
N GLN A 36 3.12 1.49 4.46
CA GLN A 36 3.15 0.04 4.62
C GLN A 36 4.11 -0.54 3.59
N VAL A 37 5.06 -1.35 4.03
CA VAL A 37 6.01 -2.03 3.15
C VAL A 37 5.50 -3.43 2.86
N LYS A 38 5.37 -3.78 1.58
CA LYS A 38 5.02 -5.12 1.13
C LYS A 38 6.02 -5.59 0.09
N PHE A 39 6.13 -6.90 -0.06
CA PHE A 39 7.00 -7.51 -1.06
C PHE A 39 6.16 -7.98 -2.24
N ASP A 40 6.21 -7.23 -3.34
CA ASP A 40 5.45 -7.53 -4.55
C ASP A 40 6.33 -8.24 -5.58
N PRO A 41 5.78 -9.16 -6.40
CA PRO A 41 6.55 -9.83 -7.44
C PRO A 41 7.20 -8.84 -8.43
N VAL A 42 8.44 -9.10 -8.83
CA VAL A 42 9.15 -8.25 -9.81
C VAL A 42 8.38 -8.11 -11.13
N ALA A 43 7.63 -9.16 -11.51
CA ALA A 43 6.81 -9.18 -12.72
C ALA A 43 5.58 -8.26 -12.67
N GLU A 44 5.19 -7.78 -11.49
CA GLU A 44 4.05 -6.87 -11.29
C GLU A 44 4.49 -5.39 -11.25
N ALA A 45 5.78 -5.12 -11.38
CA ALA A 45 6.28 -3.76 -11.51
C ALA A 45 5.60 -3.05 -12.69
N PRO A 46 5.08 -1.82 -12.50
CA PRO A 46 4.59 -1.00 -13.61
C PRO A 46 5.70 -0.74 -14.63
N SER A 47 5.33 -0.15 -15.78
CA SER A 47 6.30 0.24 -16.83
C SER A 47 7.50 0.98 -16.23
N VAL A 48 8.65 0.30 -16.25
CA VAL A 48 9.89 0.80 -15.67
C VAL A 48 10.38 2.00 -16.50
N PRO A 49 10.60 3.18 -15.89
CA PRO A 49 11.10 4.34 -16.62
C PRO A 49 12.46 4.09 -17.29
N ALA A 50 12.73 4.81 -18.37
CA ALA A 50 14.00 4.69 -19.10
C ALA A 50 15.20 4.94 -18.17
N GLY A 51 16.23 4.10 -18.30
CA GLY A 51 17.43 4.15 -17.47
C GLY A 51 17.30 3.51 -16.09
N LEU A 52 16.11 3.02 -15.73
CA LEU A 52 15.87 2.28 -14.49
C LEU A 52 15.67 0.78 -14.76
N GLN A 53 15.86 -0.03 -13.73
CA GLN A 53 15.64 -1.47 -13.76
C GLN A 53 15.08 -1.98 -12.42
N THR A 54 14.26 -3.03 -12.50
CA THR A 54 13.90 -3.83 -11.33
C THR A 54 15.08 -4.70 -10.93
N ALA A 55 15.80 -4.28 -9.90
CA ALA A 55 16.91 -5.04 -9.35
C ALA A 55 16.81 -5.04 -7.82
N CYS A 56 16.15 -6.07 -7.30
CA CYS A 56 15.93 -6.30 -5.88
C CYS A 56 16.69 -7.55 -5.47
N ILE A 57 17.24 -7.55 -4.27
CA ILE A 57 18.07 -8.65 -3.75
C ILE A 57 17.40 -9.29 -2.55
N ASN A 58 17.74 -10.54 -2.25
CA ASN A 58 17.15 -11.30 -1.13
C ASN A 58 18.04 -11.35 0.13
N ALA A 59 19.21 -10.71 0.08
CA ALA A 59 20.07 -10.49 1.24
C ALA A 59 20.92 -9.22 1.02
N PRO A 60 21.20 -8.42 2.06
CA PRO A 60 21.97 -7.18 1.95
C PRO A 60 23.49 -7.45 1.92
N THR A 61 23.92 -8.42 1.13
CA THR A 61 25.33 -8.84 1.00
C THR A 61 25.96 -8.29 -0.27
N ASP A 62 27.28 -8.45 -0.37
CA ASP A 62 27.96 -8.32 -1.66
C ASP A 62 27.47 -9.42 -2.63
N GLY A 63 27.64 -9.18 -3.94
CA GLY A 63 27.20 -10.09 -5.01
C GLY A 63 25.75 -9.93 -5.49
N ALA A 64 24.91 -9.19 -4.77
CA ALA A 64 23.53 -8.85 -5.16
C ALA A 64 22.67 -10.08 -5.56
N PRO A 65 22.47 -11.05 -4.66
CA PRO A 65 21.68 -12.24 -4.96
C PRO A 65 20.22 -11.86 -5.28
N ALA A 66 19.78 -12.17 -6.50
CA ALA A 66 18.50 -11.69 -7.02
C ALA A 66 17.30 -12.22 -6.23
N SER A 67 16.34 -11.33 -5.96
CA SER A 67 15.03 -11.68 -5.41
C SER A 67 13.97 -11.81 -6.52
N LYS A 68 12.92 -12.58 -6.24
CA LYS A 68 11.71 -12.64 -7.09
C LYS A 68 10.66 -11.58 -6.70
N THR A 69 10.84 -10.94 -5.56
CA THR A 69 9.98 -9.87 -5.05
C THR A 69 10.81 -8.62 -4.73
N CYS A 70 10.16 -7.46 -4.76
CA CYS A 70 10.72 -6.17 -4.40
C CYS A 70 9.95 -5.56 -3.22
N PRO A 71 10.62 -4.86 -2.30
CA PRO A 71 9.90 -4.01 -1.36
C PRO A 71 9.23 -2.87 -2.12
N VAL A 72 7.93 -2.68 -1.85
CA VAL A 72 7.09 -1.62 -2.40
C VAL A 72 6.45 -0.88 -1.23
N ILE A 73 6.49 0.45 -1.28
CA ILE A 73 5.93 1.30 -0.23
C ILE A 73 4.53 1.72 -0.64
N TYR A 74 3.54 1.32 0.15
CA TYR A 74 2.15 1.71 0.02
C TYR A 74 1.87 2.85 0.98
N TYR A 75 1.47 4.02 0.47
CA TYR A 75 1.18 5.16 1.33
C TYR A 75 0.06 6.01 0.72
N GLY A 76 -1.00 6.25 1.49
CA GLY A 76 -2.18 6.89 0.93
C GLY A 76 -2.81 6.03 -0.18
N GLY A 77 -3.23 6.67 -1.26
CA GLY A 77 -3.68 6.01 -2.49
C GLY A 77 -2.56 5.64 -3.47
N TYR A 78 -1.29 5.72 -3.06
CA TYR A 78 -0.14 5.59 -3.94
C TYR A 78 0.70 4.35 -3.63
N LYS A 79 1.41 3.88 -4.67
CA LYS A 79 2.43 2.83 -4.58
C LYS A 79 3.77 3.37 -5.05
N THR A 80 4.82 3.21 -4.26
CA THR A 80 6.18 3.63 -4.61
C THR A 80 7.05 2.41 -4.80
N TRP A 81 7.49 2.21 -6.05
CA TRP A 81 8.47 1.20 -6.41
C TRP A 81 9.88 1.78 -6.29
N ILE A 82 10.80 0.93 -5.87
CA ILE A 82 12.20 1.29 -5.70
C ILE A 82 13.01 0.62 -6.80
N PHE A 83 13.47 1.41 -7.76
CA PHE A 83 14.24 0.92 -8.90
C PHE A 83 15.72 1.23 -8.75
N SER A 84 16.58 0.34 -9.25
CA SER A 84 18.00 0.66 -9.40
C SER A 84 18.23 1.34 -10.75
N TYR A 85 19.28 2.16 -10.85
CA TYR A 85 19.71 2.68 -12.14
C TYR A 85 20.42 1.59 -12.95
N ALA A 86 20.16 1.57 -14.26
CA ALA A 86 20.74 0.59 -15.18
C ALA A 86 22.26 0.76 -15.36
N ASP A 87 22.80 1.96 -15.08
CA ASP A 87 24.24 2.24 -15.11
C ASP A 87 24.98 1.82 -13.83
N ASN A 88 24.29 1.14 -12.91
CA ASN A 88 24.87 0.55 -11.70
C ASN A 88 25.47 1.57 -10.71
N ARG A 89 25.09 2.85 -10.80
CA ARG A 89 25.51 3.87 -9.81
C ARG A 89 25.01 3.52 -8.40
N SER A 90 25.65 4.10 -7.37
CA SER A 90 25.26 3.92 -5.96
C SER A 90 24.09 4.84 -5.57
N SER A 91 22.99 4.71 -6.30
CA SER A 91 21.71 5.36 -6.01
C SER A 91 20.54 4.49 -6.49
N PHE A 92 19.35 4.84 -6.06
CA PHE A 92 18.09 4.23 -6.50
C PHE A 92 17.05 5.32 -6.75
N ALA A 93 16.01 4.99 -7.51
CA ALA A 93 14.89 5.85 -7.80
C ALA A 93 13.65 5.40 -7.02
N LEU A 94 13.02 6.33 -6.32
CA LEU A 94 11.69 6.20 -5.73
C LEU A 94 10.68 6.68 -6.77
N VAL A 95 9.96 5.75 -7.39
CA VAL A 95 8.96 6.07 -8.42
C VAL A 95 7.58 5.76 -7.87
N THR A 96 6.81 6.82 -7.63
CA THR A 96 5.46 6.75 -7.08
C THR A 96 4.43 6.77 -8.21
N PHE A 97 3.49 5.83 -8.12
CA PHE A 97 2.38 5.67 -9.05
C PHE A 97 1.05 5.90 -8.33
N ASP A 98 0.10 6.51 -9.03
CA ASP A 98 -1.30 6.54 -8.60
C ASP A 98 -2.02 5.20 -8.88
N ALA A 99 -3.30 5.14 -8.48
CA ALA A 99 -4.15 3.96 -8.67
C ALA A 99 -4.36 3.55 -10.13
N THR A 100 -4.13 4.47 -11.10
CA THR A 100 -4.22 4.19 -12.53
C THR A 100 -2.88 3.75 -13.14
N GLY A 101 -1.81 3.69 -12.34
CA GLY A 101 -0.47 3.35 -12.81
C GLY A 101 0.29 4.50 -13.45
N ARG A 102 -0.18 5.75 -13.31
CA ARG A 102 0.56 6.94 -13.78
C ARG A 102 1.60 7.35 -12.75
N ILE A 103 2.79 7.71 -13.22
CA ILE A 103 3.86 8.24 -12.37
C ILE A 103 3.45 9.63 -11.89
N VAL A 104 3.40 9.82 -10.57
CA VAL A 104 3.13 11.11 -9.93
C VAL A 104 4.38 11.74 -9.33
N ARG A 105 5.42 10.94 -9.08
CA ARG A 105 6.72 11.39 -8.58
C ARG A 105 7.83 10.39 -8.95
N ASN A 106 9.01 10.91 -9.25
CA ASN A 106 10.23 10.12 -9.46
C ASN A 106 11.41 10.90 -8.84
N VAL A 107 12.05 10.35 -7.81
CA VAL A 107 13.12 11.01 -7.06
C VAL A 107 14.31 10.07 -6.88
N GLU A 108 15.50 10.57 -7.17
CA GLU A 108 16.75 9.87 -6.89
C GLU A 108 17.15 9.99 -5.42
N ALA A 109 17.59 8.89 -4.83
CA ALA A 109 18.20 8.84 -3.51
C ALA A 109 19.58 8.16 -3.60
N GLY A 110 20.63 8.91 -3.24
CA GLY A 110 22.01 8.45 -3.28
C GLY A 110 22.44 7.72 -2.00
N GLY A 111 23.38 6.77 -2.14
CA GLY A 111 24.06 6.12 -1.01
C GLY A 111 23.77 4.63 -0.85
N ALA A 112 22.81 4.08 -1.60
CA ALA A 112 22.56 2.64 -1.69
C ALA A 112 22.10 2.27 -3.10
N ARG A 113 22.09 0.98 -3.42
CA ARG A 113 21.50 0.40 -4.65
C ARG A 113 21.05 -1.03 -4.35
N TYR A 114 20.24 -1.61 -5.24
CA TYR A 114 19.73 -2.97 -5.08
C TYR A 114 19.03 -3.15 -3.73
N ILE A 115 17.91 -2.45 -3.55
CA ILE A 115 17.22 -2.44 -2.25
C ILE A 115 16.69 -3.84 -1.93
N PHE A 116 17.09 -4.30 -0.74
CA PHE A 116 16.74 -5.57 -0.14
C PHE A 116 15.44 -5.42 0.66
N ASP A 117 15.37 -4.41 1.52
CA ASP A 117 14.27 -4.24 2.48
C ASP A 117 14.08 -2.76 2.84
N VAL A 118 12.90 -2.45 3.37
CA VAL A 118 12.53 -1.12 3.85
C VAL A 118 11.85 -1.24 5.21
N PHE A 119 12.38 -0.54 6.20
CA PHE A 119 11.84 -0.52 7.56
C PHE A 119 11.13 0.80 7.83
N SER A 120 9.89 0.73 8.30
CA SER A 120 9.12 1.91 8.73
C SER A 120 9.25 2.14 10.22
N ASP A 121 9.54 3.38 10.61
CA ASP A 121 9.50 3.86 11.99
C ASP A 121 8.36 4.86 12.14
N ASP A 122 7.29 4.42 12.79
CA ASP A 122 6.09 5.24 13.01
C ASP A 122 6.30 6.40 13.96
N ARG A 123 7.24 6.28 14.91
CA ARG A 123 7.52 7.34 15.88
C ARG A 123 8.36 8.44 15.26
N GLY A 124 9.37 8.05 14.51
CA GLY A 124 10.26 8.97 13.79
C GLY A 124 9.68 9.47 12.46
N GLN A 125 8.59 8.84 11.96
CA GLN A 125 8.00 9.08 10.65
C GLN A 125 9.02 8.97 9.52
N LYS A 126 9.80 7.89 9.55
CA LYS A 126 10.91 7.63 8.63
C LYS A 126 10.84 6.25 8.01
N LEU A 127 11.46 6.12 6.85
CA LEU A 127 11.74 4.85 6.20
C LEU A 127 13.25 4.67 6.10
N THR A 128 13.74 3.49 6.48
CA THR A 128 15.14 3.09 6.27
C THR A 128 15.18 2.06 5.16
N LEU A 129 15.74 2.45 4.01
CA LEU A 129 15.91 1.59 2.85
C LEU A 129 17.31 0.97 2.90
N VAL A 130 17.38 -0.36 2.90
CA VAL A 130 18.64 -1.10 3.00
C VAL A 130 18.91 -1.81 1.68
N GLY A 131 20.07 -1.57 1.11
CA GLY A 131 20.52 -2.19 -0.14
C GLY A 131 21.76 -3.07 0.03
N GLN A 132 22.44 -3.28 -1.09
CA GLN A 132 23.67 -4.07 -1.17
C GLN A 132 24.72 -3.62 -0.13
N SER A 133 25.50 -4.58 0.38
CA SER A 133 26.58 -4.33 1.35
C SER A 133 26.11 -3.62 2.62
N LYS A 134 24.83 -3.82 3.00
CA LYS A 134 24.14 -3.17 4.13
C LYS A 134 24.15 -1.64 4.07
N ARG A 135 24.34 -1.05 2.89
CA ARG A 135 24.24 0.40 2.71
C ARG A 135 22.78 0.81 2.88
N SER A 136 22.55 1.89 3.61
CA SER A 136 21.19 2.33 3.92
C SER A 136 21.00 3.82 3.67
N VAL A 137 19.79 4.17 3.25
CA VAL A 137 19.34 5.56 3.11
C VAL A 137 18.08 5.74 3.94
N VAL A 138 18.00 6.85 4.67
CA VAL A 138 16.82 7.22 5.45
C VAL A 138 16.09 8.35 4.73
N ILE A 139 14.78 8.21 4.57
CA ILE A 139 13.88 9.24 4.05
C ILE A 139 12.74 9.50 5.04
N ASN A 140 12.14 10.69 4.99
CA ASN A 140 10.96 10.98 5.81
C ASN A 140 9.69 10.54 5.08
N TRP A 141 8.65 10.20 5.82
CA TRP A 141 7.34 9.90 5.22
C TRP A 141 6.80 11.06 4.39
N ALA A 142 7.04 12.29 4.85
CA ALA A 142 6.62 13.51 4.15
C ALA A 142 7.28 13.69 2.75
N ASP A 143 8.37 12.98 2.46
CA ASP A 143 9.02 13.01 1.15
C ASP A 143 8.27 12.16 0.10
N LEU A 144 7.33 11.31 0.56
CA LEU A 144 6.47 10.46 -0.26
C LEU A 144 5.08 11.09 -0.47
N PRO A 145 4.50 11.01 -1.68
CA PRO A 145 3.10 11.35 -1.90
C PRO A 145 2.17 10.47 -1.07
N HIS A 146 1.13 11.06 -0.47
CA HIS A 146 0.12 10.39 0.34
C HIS A 146 -1.24 11.07 0.23
#